data_AF-A0A3R6T6M7-F1
#
_entry.id   AF-A0A3R6T6M7-F1
#
_cell.length_a   1.000
_cell.length_b   1.000
_cell.length_c   1.000
_cell.angle_alpha   90.00
_cell.angle_beta   90.00
_cell.angle_gamma   90.00
#
_symmetry.space_group_name_H-M   'P 1'
#
loop_
_entity.id
_entity.type
_entity.pdbx_description
1 polymer ?
#
loop_
_entity_poly.entity_id
_entity_poly.type
_entity_poly.pdbx_seq_one_letter_code
_entity_poly.pdbx_strand_id
1 'polypeptide(L)'
;MDSERLKLVLVCGLVILLIALIIWTASVVKSRMSTNRTVVIENNRIEGAIAYDEAHATSDKYWYNKYDMDSEDEIDRLKAKHYFNDIKECIDDLIIEMYDCGFVHTEELYTIAYGKDALTPDAPIFKVYGEDEDEDLELPPLSNEAKEQILSKWEEYVDGLFEEVVIETSQNEISLIKDSLKKYGHKDLAVLLKCPE
;
A
#
# COMPACT_ATOMS: atom_id res chain seq x y z
N MET A 1 53.44 -41.86 -35.83
CA MET A 1 53.46 -40.60 -35.06
C MET A 1 54.62 -40.69 -34.09
N ASP A 2 55.60 -39.79 -34.20
CA ASP A 2 56.81 -39.86 -33.37
C ASP A 2 56.51 -39.57 -31.89
N SER A 3 57.21 -40.27 -30.98
CA SER A 3 57.01 -40.19 -29.52
C SER A 3 57.04 -38.75 -28.99
N GLU A 4 57.91 -37.91 -29.55
CA GLU A 4 58.04 -36.48 -29.25
C GLU A 4 56.76 -35.69 -29.58
N ARG A 5 56.13 -35.96 -30.73
CA ARG A 5 54.89 -35.30 -31.15
C ARG A 5 53.70 -35.71 -30.30
N LEU A 6 53.64 -36.98 -29.88
CA LEU A 6 52.60 -37.48 -28.96
C LEU A 6 52.70 -36.81 -27.59
N LYS A 7 53.92 -36.68 -27.04
CA LYS A 7 54.16 -35.97 -25.77
C LYS A 7 53.74 -34.50 -25.86
N LEU A 8 54.08 -33.83 -26.95
CA LEU A 8 53.73 -32.41 -27.14
C LEU A 8 52.21 -32.19 -27.23
N VAL A 9 51.49 -33.06 -27.94
CA VAL A 9 50.01 -33.01 -28.00
C VAL A 9 49.38 -33.27 -26.63
N LEU A 10 49.90 -34.24 -25.86
CA LEU A 10 49.41 -34.51 -24.50
C LEU A 10 49.65 -33.32 -23.56
N VAL A 11 50.83 -32.70 -23.61
CA VAL A 11 51.14 -31.52 -22.80
C VAL A 11 50.25 -30.33 -23.18
N CYS A 12 50.08 -30.04 -24.48
CA CYS A 12 49.19 -28.98 -24.93
C CYS A 12 47.73 -29.25 -24.53
N GLY A 13 47.26 -30.49 -24.65
CA GLY A 13 45.91 -30.88 -24.22
C GLY A 13 45.69 -30.72 -22.72
N LEU A 14 46.68 -31.10 -21.90
CA LEU A 14 46.65 -30.89 -20.45
C LEU A 14 46.62 -29.40 -20.09
N VAL A 15 47.41 -28.57 -20.76
CA VAL A 15 47.42 -27.11 -20.53
C VAL A 15 46.07 -26.48 -20.88
N ILE A 16 45.47 -26.85 -22.01
CA ILE A 16 44.14 -26.37 -22.41
C ILE A 16 43.08 -26.80 -21.39
N LEU A 17 43.13 -28.06 -20.95
CA LEU A 17 42.22 -28.58 -19.92
C LEU A 17 42.39 -27.83 -18.59
N LEU A 18 43.63 -27.53 -18.20
CA LEU A 18 43.92 -26.78 -16.98
C LEU A 18 43.39 -25.33 -17.06
N ILE A 19 43.55 -24.66 -18.20
CA ILE A 19 42.97 -23.34 -18.44
C ILE A 19 41.44 -23.39 -18.40
N ALA A 20 40.82 -24.39 -19.03
CA ALA A 20 39.37 -24.56 -19.01
C ALA A 20 38.83 -24.78 -17.59
N LEU A 21 39.54 -25.57 -16.76
CA LEU A 21 39.20 -25.76 -15.36
C LEU A 21 39.33 -24.46 -14.54
N ILE A 22 40.37 -23.65 -14.79
CA ILE A 22 40.53 -22.35 -14.12
C ILE A 22 39.38 -21.40 -14.47
N ILE A 23 39.00 -21.31 -15.75
CA ILE A 23 37.88 -20.46 -16.17
C ILE A 23 36.57 -20.95 -15.56
N TRP A 24 36.33 -22.26 -15.56
CA TRP A 24 35.13 -22.85 -14.99
C TRP A 24 35.03 -22.60 -13.48
N THR A 25 36.12 -22.83 -12.74
CA THR A 25 36.19 -22.56 -11.30
C THR A 25 35.99 -21.09 -10.98
N ALA A 26 36.62 -20.16 -11.71
CA ALA A 26 36.40 -18.72 -11.55
C ALA A 26 34.93 -18.33 -11.81
N SER A 27 34.30 -18.91 -12.84
CA SER A 27 32.88 -18.68 -13.15
C SER A 27 31.96 -19.19 -12.04
N VAL A 28 32.21 -20.39 -11.52
CA VAL A 28 31.43 -20.98 -10.42
C VAL A 28 31.58 -20.14 -9.14
N VAL A 29 32.80 -19.70 -8.81
CA VAL A 29 33.05 -18.83 -7.64
C VAL A 29 32.33 -17.49 -7.81
N LYS A 30 32.43 -16.85 -8.98
CA LYS A 30 31.73 -15.58 -9.25
C LYS A 30 30.22 -15.73 -9.12
N SER A 31 29.64 -16.79 -9.69
CA SER A 31 28.20 -17.08 -9.57
C SER A 31 27.80 -17.26 -8.11
N ARG A 32 28.52 -18.08 -7.34
CA ARG A 32 28.25 -18.29 -5.91
C ARG A 32 28.38 -17.00 -5.10
N MET A 33 29.41 -16.19 -5.35
CA MET A 33 29.57 -14.90 -4.67
C MET A 33 28.42 -13.93 -5.02
N SER A 34 27.95 -13.93 -6.26
CA SER A 34 26.79 -13.13 -6.66
C SER A 34 25.53 -13.56 -5.91
N THR A 35 25.24 -14.87 -5.88
CA THR A 35 24.10 -15.42 -5.12
C THR A 35 24.21 -15.13 -3.63
N ASN A 36 25.39 -15.30 -3.03
CA ASN A 36 25.57 -14.98 -1.61
C ASN A 36 25.36 -13.49 -1.33
N ARG A 37 25.79 -12.61 -2.23
CA ARG A 37 25.55 -11.16 -2.10
C ARG A 37 24.06 -10.82 -2.19
N THR A 38 23.33 -11.42 -3.12
CA THR A 38 21.88 -11.17 -3.23
C THR A 38 21.16 -11.65 -1.97
N VAL A 39 21.49 -12.84 -1.45
CA VAL A 39 20.92 -13.36 -0.20
C VAL A 39 21.24 -12.44 0.99
N VAL A 40 22.47 -11.94 1.12
CA VAL A 40 22.82 -11.02 2.21
C VAL A 40 22.06 -9.70 2.09
N ILE A 41 21.92 -9.15 0.88
CA ILE A 41 21.17 -7.90 0.66
C ILE A 41 19.69 -8.10 1.04
N GLU A 42 19.10 -9.21 0.60
CA GLU A 42 17.70 -9.55 0.89
C GLU A 42 17.47 -9.73 2.39
N ASN A 43 18.33 -10.50 3.07
CA ASN A 43 18.28 -10.66 4.52
C ASN A 43 18.40 -9.33 5.25
N ASN A 44 19.33 -8.46 4.85
CA ASN A 44 19.48 -7.13 5.47
C ASN A 44 18.22 -6.27 5.27
N ARG A 45 17.53 -6.40 4.13
CA ARG A 45 16.28 -5.69 3.87
C ARG A 45 15.16 -6.20 4.79
N ILE A 46 15.05 -7.53 4.96
CA ILE A 46 14.07 -8.15 5.86
C ILE A 46 14.37 -7.76 7.31
N GLU A 47 15.61 -7.87 7.77
CA GLU A 47 16.03 -7.42 9.11
C GLU A 47 15.70 -5.94 9.33
N GLY A 48 15.91 -5.09 8.31
CA GLY A 48 15.51 -3.69 8.36
C GLY A 48 14.00 -3.47 8.46
N ALA A 49 13.20 -4.29 7.79
CA ALA A 49 11.74 -4.24 7.87
C ALA A 49 11.22 -4.73 9.24
N ILE A 50 11.81 -5.79 9.79
CA ILE A 50 11.51 -6.27 11.15
C ILE A 50 11.85 -5.18 12.17
N ALA A 51 13.05 -4.59 12.09
CA ALA A 51 13.43 -3.51 13.00
C ALA A 51 12.52 -2.28 12.87
N TYR A 52 12.00 -2.00 11.67
CA TYR A 52 10.99 -0.97 11.46
C TYR A 52 9.67 -1.32 12.16
N ASP A 53 9.14 -2.52 11.92
CA ASP A 53 7.92 -3.03 12.58
C ASP A 53 8.06 -2.97 14.11
N GLU A 54 9.15 -3.50 14.66
CA GLU A 54 9.42 -3.46 16.11
C GLU A 54 9.51 -2.04 16.68
N ALA A 55 10.06 -1.09 15.90
CA ALA A 55 10.15 0.31 16.32
C ALA A 55 8.80 1.05 16.25
N HIS A 56 7.90 0.63 15.36
CA HIS A 56 6.59 1.26 15.12
C HIS A 56 5.42 0.51 15.78
N ALA A 57 5.65 -0.70 16.29
CA ALA A 57 4.75 -1.50 17.13
C ALA A 57 4.60 -0.87 18.52
N THR A 58 4.08 0.36 18.54
CA THR A 58 3.88 1.17 19.75
C THR A 58 2.75 0.64 20.63
N SER A 59 1.92 -0.26 20.10
CA SER A 59 0.70 -0.78 20.69
C SER A 59 0.49 -2.25 20.30
N ASP A 60 -0.33 -2.98 21.06
CA ASP A 60 -0.85 -4.29 20.65
C ASP A 60 -2.02 -4.17 19.66
N LYS A 61 -2.52 -2.96 19.44
CA LYS A 61 -3.60 -2.65 18.51
C LYS A 61 -3.06 -2.16 17.18
N TYR A 62 -3.60 -2.69 16.10
CA TYR A 62 -3.23 -2.29 14.74
C TYR A 62 -4.34 -2.59 13.75
N TRP A 63 -4.28 -1.98 12.58
CA TRP A 63 -5.08 -2.37 11.43
C TRP A 63 -4.19 -2.62 10.22
N TYR A 64 -4.71 -3.35 9.24
CA TYR A 64 -4.06 -3.53 7.94
C TYR A 64 -5.10 -3.74 6.84
N ASN A 65 -4.74 -3.37 5.61
CA ASN A 65 -5.47 -3.74 4.41
C ASN A 65 -5.10 -5.18 4.00
N LYS A 66 -6.10 -6.02 3.71
CA LYS A 66 -5.87 -7.43 3.34
C LYS A 66 -5.03 -7.57 2.08
N TYR A 67 -5.18 -6.66 1.11
CA TYR A 67 -4.39 -6.68 -0.12
C TYR A 67 -2.90 -6.46 0.15
N ASP A 68 -2.55 -5.56 1.07
CA ASP A 68 -1.16 -5.31 1.44
C ASP A 68 -0.55 -6.52 2.18
N MET A 69 -1.35 -7.17 3.04
CA MET A 69 -0.93 -8.40 3.71
C MET A 69 -0.84 -9.62 2.80
N ASP A 70 -1.53 -9.61 1.66
CA ASP A 70 -1.45 -10.66 0.63
C ASP A 70 -0.25 -10.50 -0.32
N SER A 71 0.57 -9.45 -0.15
CA SER A 71 1.80 -9.25 -0.93
C SER A 71 2.72 -10.47 -0.85
N GLU A 72 3.35 -10.85 -1.96
CA GLU A 72 4.37 -11.92 -1.98
C GLU A 72 5.67 -11.46 -1.29
N ASP A 73 5.96 -10.15 -1.25
CA ASP A 73 7.15 -9.60 -0.59
C ASP A 73 6.93 -9.55 0.94
N GLU A 74 7.82 -10.21 1.68
CA GLU A 74 7.79 -10.23 3.14
C GLU A 74 7.96 -8.85 3.75
N ILE A 75 8.74 -7.98 3.11
CA ILE A 75 8.96 -6.61 3.59
C ILE A 75 7.68 -5.79 3.54
N ASP A 76 6.88 -5.97 2.49
CA ASP A 76 5.62 -5.25 2.33
C ASP A 76 4.62 -5.71 3.39
N ARG A 77 4.51 -7.03 3.62
CA ARG A 77 3.66 -7.58 4.69
C ARG A 77 4.07 -7.09 6.09
N LEU A 78 5.37 -6.96 6.35
CA LEU A 78 5.86 -6.43 7.63
C LEU A 78 5.51 -4.95 7.82
N LYS A 79 5.37 -4.19 6.73
CA LYS A 79 5.06 -2.76 6.77
C LYS A 79 3.56 -2.45 6.66
N ALA A 80 2.75 -3.43 6.29
CA ALA A 80 1.31 -3.27 6.09
C ALA A 80 0.51 -3.02 7.39
N LYS A 81 1.14 -3.14 8.57
CA LYS A 81 0.48 -2.91 9.85
C LYS A 81 0.57 -1.45 10.27
N HIS A 82 -0.58 -0.88 10.57
CA HIS A 82 -0.75 0.47 11.09
C HIS A 82 -1.13 0.38 12.57
N TYR A 83 -0.14 0.59 13.44
CA TYR A 83 -0.30 0.52 14.89
C TYR A 83 -0.91 1.81 15.45
N PHE A 84 -1.81 1.69 16.42
CA PHE A 84 -2.46 2.85 17.05
C PHE A 84 -2.61 2.69 18.56
N ASN A 85 -2.47 3.80 19.29
CA ASN A 85 -2.70 3.83 20.74
C ASN A 85 -4.07 4.42 21.08
N ASP A 86 -4.50 5.40 20.29
CA ASP A 86 -5.82 6.01 20.38
C ASP A 86 -6.72 5.51 19.24
N ILE A 87 -7.99 5.27 19.57
CA ILE A 87 -9.03 4.94 18.60
C ILE A 87 -9.21 6.07 17.59
N LYS A 88 -9.00 7.33 18.02
CA LYS A 88 -9.08 8.48 17.11
C LYS A 88 -8.02 8.41 16.00
N GLU A 89 -6.79 8.01 16.33
CA GLU A 89 -5.70 7.85 15.34
C GLU A 89 -6.11 6.82 14.28
N CYS A 90 -6.62 5.66 14.72
CA CYS A 90 -7.12 4.63 13.80
C CYS A 90 -8.27 5.13 12.92
N ILE A 91 -9.21 5.91 13.47
CA ILE A 91 -10.31 6.47 12.69
C ILE A 91 -9.79 7.44 11.63
N ASP A 92 -8.90 8.35 12.00
CA ASP A 92 -8.33 9.34 11.07
C ASP A 92 -7.57 8.63 9.93
N ASP A 93 -6.73 7.65 10.27
CA ASP A 93 -5.99 6.82 9.30
C ASP A 93 -6.94 6.08 8.35
N LEU A 94 -7.99 5.44 8.88
CA LEU A 94 -8.95 4.70 8.05
C LEU A 94 -9.79 5.62 7.16
N ILE A 95 -10.04 6.87 7.56
CA ILE A 95 -10.71 7.83 6.66
C ILE A 95 -9.81 8.14 5.47
N ILE A 96 -8.52 8.41 5.70
CA ILE A 96 -7.54 8.64 4.63
C ILE A 96 -7.48 7.42 3.70
N GLU A 97 -7.38 6.21 4.27
CA GLU A 97 -7.38 4.96 3.52
C GLU A 97 -8.62 4.81 2.63
N MET A 98 -9.80 5.23 3.09
CA MET A 98 -11.02 5.18 2.26
C MET A 98 -10.91 6.06 1.01
N TYR A 99 -10.20 7.19 1.06
CA TYR A 99 -9.96 8.03 -0.12
C TYR A 99 -8.82 7.48 -0.98
N ASP A 100 -7.69 7.10 -0.38
CA ASP A 100 -6.50 6.63 -1.08
C ASP A 100 -6.73 5.33 -1.85
N CYS A 101 -7.49 4.40 -1.27
CA CYS A 101 -7.89 3.16 -1.94
C CYS A 101 -9.12 3.33 -2.85
N GLY A 102 -9.65 4.54 -2.99
CA GLY A 102 -10.78 4.82 -3.90
C GLY A 102 -12.10 4.21 -3.46
N PHE A 103 -12.30 3.92 -2.15
CA PHE A 103 -13.62 3.56 -1.64
C PHE A 103 -14.58 4.74 -1.77
N VAL A 104 -14.12 5.94 -1.41
CA VAL A 104 -14.92 7.18 -1.54
C VAL A 104 -14.85 7.69 -2.98
N HIS A 105 -15.93 7.48 -3.71
CA HIS A 105 -16.14 8.12 -5.00
C HIS A 105 -16.79 9.50 -4.79
N THR A 106 -15.96 10.54 -4.68
CA THR A 106 -16.39 11.94 -4.49
C THR A 106 -17.35 12.39 -5.61
N GLU A 107 -17.10 11.94 -6.84
CA GLU A 107 -17.96 12.16 -8.03
C GLU A 107 -19.39 11.62 -7.82
N GLU A 108 -19.52 10.46 -7.17
CA GLU A 108 -20.82 9.84 -6.88
C GLU A 108 -21.56 10.64 -5.82
N LEU A 109 -20.87 11.07 -4.76
CA LEU A 109 -21.44 11.96 -3.73
C LEU A 109 -21.93 13.27 -4.34
N TYR A 110 -21.15 13.87 -5.24
CA TYR A 110 -21.52 15.10 -5.95
C TYR A 110 -22.69 14.88 -6.92
N THR A 111 -22.74 13.74 -7.59
CA THR A 111 -23.86 13.36 -8.46
C THR A 111 -25.16 13.18 -7.66
N ILE A 112 -25.10 12.57 -6.48
CA ILE A 112 -26.26 12.46 -5.59
C ILE A 112 -26.74 13.86 -5.16
N ALA A 113 -25.78 14.76 -4.88
CA ALA A 113 -26.07 16.12 -4.43
C ALA A 113 -26.77 16.99 -5.49
N TYR A 114 -26.24 16.99 -6.72
CA TYR A 114 -26.60 17.99 -7.74
C TYR A 114 -27.07 17.39 -9.06
N GLY A 115 -27.04 16.07 -9.18
CA GLY A 115 -27.37 15.36 -10.41
C GLY A 115 -26.18 15.26 -11.38
N LYS A 116 -26.29 14.31 -12.30
CA LYS A 116 -25.23 14.01 -13.27
C LYS A 116 -24.88 15.19 -14.18
N ASP A 117 -25.86 16.02 -14.52
CA ASP A 117 -25.68 17.18 -15.38
C ASP A 117 -24.84 18.28 -14.72
N ALA A 118 -24.63 18.21 -13.39
CA ALA A 118 -23.77 19.12 -12.65
C ALA A 118 -22.28 18.75 -12.70
N LEU A 119 -21.92 17.54 -13.18
CA LEU A 119 -20.53 17.12 -13.40
C LEU A 119 -19.99 17.69 -14.71
N THR A 120 -19.84 19.01 -14.75
CA THR A 120 -19.20 19.73 -15.85
C THR A 120 -17.70 19.90 -15.57
N PRO A 121 -16.85 20.16 -16.59
CA PRO A 121 -15.41 20.36 -16.38
C PRO A 121 -15.04 21.51 -15.43
N ASP A 122 -15.95 22.45 -15.20
CA ASP A 122 -15.82 23.57 -14.27
C ASP A 122 -16.45 23.31 -12.89
N ALA A 123 -16.97 22.10 -12.64
CA ALA A 123 -17.59 21.75 -11.38
C ALA A 123 -16.59 21.90 -10.20
N PRO A 124 -17.04 22.41 -9.03
CA PRO A 124 -16.16 22.67 -7.90
C PRO A 124 -15.35 21.45 -7.43
N ILE A 125 -15.91 20.24 -7.55
CA ILE A 125 -15.23 18.99 -7.18
C ILE A 125 -13.89 18.78 -7.92
N PHE A 126 -13.77 19.23 -9.18
CA PHE A 126 -12.54 19.07 -9.95
C PHE A 126 -11.46 20.10 -9.58
N LYS A 127 -11.82 21.14 -8.82
CA LYS A 127 -10.87 22.13 -8.30
C LYS A 127 -10.14 21.65 -7.06
N VAL A 128 -10.63 20.59 -6.43
CA VAL A 128 -10.04 19.98 -5.23
C VAL A 128 -8.68 19.35 -5.50
N TYR A 129 -8.36 19.03 -6.75
CA TYR A 129 -7.10 18.38 -7.15
C TYR A 129 -6.10 19.36 -7.82
N GLY A 130 -6.26 20.68 -7.59
CA GLY A 130 -5.51 21.75 -8.25
C GLY A 130 -4.65 22.60 -7.30
N GLU A 131 -4.00 23.65 -7.83
CA GLU A 131 -3.11 24.57 -7.07
C GLU A 131 -3.80 25.31 -5.89
N ASP A 132 -5.14 25.22 -5.78
CA ASP A 132 -5.99 25.88 -4.77
C ASP A 132 -6.66 24.87 -3.80
N GLU A 133 -5.98 23.77 -3.45
CA GLU A 133 -6.46 22.74 -2.50
C GLU A 133 -6.99 23.32 -1.17
N ASP A 134 -6.42 24.44 -0.73
CA ASP A 134 -6.74 25.14 0.51
C ASP A 134 -8.01 26.02 0.43
N GLU A 135 -8.61 26.25 -0.74
CA GLU A 135 -9.84 27.07 -0.84
C GLU A 135 -11.07 26.30 -0.36
N ASP A 136 -11.86 26.92 0.52
CA ASP A 136 -13.13 26.37 0.97
C ASP A 136 -14.08 26.16 -0.22
N LEU A 137 -14.60 24.93 -0.34
CA LEU A 137 -15.56 24.55 -1.37
C LEU A 137 -16.92 25.21 -1.09
N GLU A 138 -17.21 26.31 -1.77
CA GLU A 138 -18.55 26.91 -1.73
C GLU A 138 -19.53 26.09 -2.59
N LEU A 139 -20.40 25.35 -1.90
CA LEU A 139 -21.37 24.46 -2.53
C LEU A 139 -22.82 24.95 -2.33
N PRO A 140 -23.71 24.79 -3.34
CA PRO A 140 -25.13 25.08 -3.16
C PRO A 140 -25.76 24.24 -2.03
N PRO A 141 -26.79 24.76 -1.34
CA PRO A 141 -27.42 24.03 -0.24
C PRO A 141 -28.06 22.72 -0.73
N LEU A 142 -27.86 21.65 0.04
CA LEU A 142 -28.42 20.34 -0.24
C LEU A 142 -29.86 20.21 0.23
N SER A 143 -30.66 19.47 -0.54
CA SER A 143 -31.96 18.98 -0.08
C SER A 143 -31.77 17.94 1.03
N ASN A 144 -32.79 17.76 1.89
CA ASN A 144 -32.74 16.72 2.92
C ASN A 144 -32.65 15.32 2.31
N GLU A 145 -33.34 15.08 1.19
CA GLU A 145 -33.27 13.83 0.45
C GLU A 145 -31.85 13.53 -0.05
N ALA A 146 -31.16 14.53 -0.61
CA ALA A 146 -29.78 14.35 -1.05
C ALA A 146 -28.84 14.05 0.13
N LYS A 147 -29.03 14.73 1.28
CA LYS A 147 -28.24 14.45 2.50
C LYS A 147 -28.44 13.02 3.00
N GLU A 148 -29.67 12.51 3.00
CA GLU A 148 -29.97 11.13 3.40
C GLU A 148 -29.35 10.12 2.44
N GLN A 149 -29.41 10.37 1.12
CA GLN A 149 -28.78 9.51 0.12
C GLN A 149 -27.25 9.52 0.21
N ILE A 150 -26.63 10.69 0.43
CA ILE A 150 -25.18 10.82 0.66
C ILE A 150 -24.76 10.03 1.90
N LEU A 151 -25.51 10.15 3.00
CA LEU A 151 -25.21 9.39 4.21
C LEU A 151 -25.33 7.89 3.97
N SER A 152 -26.41 7.43 3.33
CA SER A 152 -26.58 6.02 2.98
C SER A 152 -25.41 5.52 2.13
N LYS A 153 -24.97 6.32 1.16
CA LYS A 153 -23.82 6.00 0.31
C LYS A 153 -22.52 5.94 1.08
N TRP A 154 -22.31 6.87 2.01
CA TRP A 154 -21.14 6.88 2.90
C TRP A 154 -21.10 5.62 3.77
N GLU A 155 -22.24 5.22 4.34
CA GLU A 155 -22.32 3.98 5.12
C GLU A 155 -21.98 2.73 4.29
N GLU A 156 -22.38 2.69 3.01
CA GLU A 156 -21.96 1.65 2.06
C GLU A 156 -20.44 1.62 1.88
N TYR A 157 -19.79 2.78 1.73
CA TYR A 157 -18.33 2.86 1.63
C TYR A 157 -17.64 2.35 2.90
N VAL A 158 -18.14 2.71 4.08
CA VAL A 158 -17.60 2.21 5.35
C VAL A 158 -17.79 0.70 5.47
N ASP A 159 -18.95 0.17 5.06
CA ASP A 159 -19.18 -1.27 5.07
C ASP A 159 -18.22 -2.00 4.12
N GLY A 160 -17.99 -1.45 2.92
CA GLY A 160 -17.00 -1.96 1.96
C GLY A 160 -15.56 -1.94 2.48
N LEU A 161 -15.14 -0.87 3.16
CA LEU A 161 -13.83 -0.82 3.82
C LEU A 161 -13.65 -1.98 4.79
N PHE A 162 -14.66 -2.27 5.62
CA PHE A 162 -14.60 -3.36 6.63
C PHE A 162 -14.59 -4.77 6.01
N GLU A 163 -14.93 -4.90 4.73
CA GLU A 163 -14.73 -6.15 3.98
C GLU A 163 -13.26 -6.35 3.60
N GLU A 164 -12.46 -5.29 3.54
CA GLU A 164 -11.08 -5.30 3.03
C GLU A 164 -10.01 -5.04 4.09
N VAL A 165 -10.35 -4.38 5.20
CA VAL A 165 -9.43 -4.19 6.32
C VAL A 165 -9.61 -5.23 7.42
N VAL A 166 -8.56 -5.45 8.20
CA VAL A 166 -8.62 -6.16 9.49
C VAL A 166 -8.12 -5.21 10.56
N ILE A 167 -8.89 -5.11 11.65
CA ILE A 167 -8.55 -4.29 12.81
C ILE A 167 -8.37 -5.23 14.00
N GLU A 168 -7.14 -5.34 14.49
CA GLU A 168 -6.79 -6.13 15.66
C GLU A 168 -6.94 -5.26 16.92
N THR A 169 -8.10 -5.34 17.56
CA THR A 169 -8.38 -4.72 18.86
C THR A 169 -9.64 -5.35 19.49
N SER A 170 -10.12 -4.85 20.62
CA SER A 170 -11.36 -5.37 21.23
C SER A 170 -12.60 -5.13 20.34
N GLN A 171 -13.57 -6.05 20.37
CA GLN A 171 -14.81 -5.95 19.58
C GLN A 171 -15.63 -4.69 19.86
N ASN A 172 -15.59 -4.19 21.11
CA ASN A 172 -16.23 -2.92 21.47
C ASN A 172 -15.58 -1.74 20.75
N GLU A 173 -14.25 -1.72 20.64
CA GLU A 173 -13.52 -0.66 19.94
C GLU A 173 -13.71 -0.74 18.43
N ILE A 174 -13.71 -1.95 17.85
CA ILE A 174 -14.05 -2.14 16.42
C ILE A 174 -15.43 -1.56 16.11
N SER A 175 -16.42 -1.83 16.98
CA SER A 175 -17.77 -1.28 16.83
C SER A 175 -17.76 0.26 16.91
N LEU A 176 -17.01 0.82 17.87
CA LEU A 176 -16.87 2.28 18.02
C LEU A 176 -16.18 2.93 16.82
N ILE A 177 -15.14 2.30 16.28
CA ILE A 177 -14.43 2.76 15.07
C ILE A 177 -15.42 2.80 13.91
N LYS A 178 -16.14 1.71 13.67
CA LYS A 178 -17.13 1.61 12.60
C LYS A 178 -18.22 2.67 12.73
N ASP A 179 -18.79 2.82 13.92
CA ASP A 179 -19.82 3.83 14.19
C ASP A 179 -19.29 5.26 13.99
N SER A 180 -18.03 5.51 14.36
CA SER A 180 -17.39 6.83 14.17
C SER A 180 -17.12 7.13 12.71
N LEU A 181 -16.70 6.14 11.92
CA LEU A 181 -16.54 6.25 10.48
C LEU A 181 -17.88 6.52 9.79
N LYS A 182 -18.95 5.82 10.16
CA LYS A 182 -20.31 6.11 9.65
C LYS A 182 -20.75 7.51 10.03
N LYS A 183 -20.48 7.92 11.27
CA LYS A 183 -20.80 9.28 11.76
C LYS A 183 -20.06 10.37 10.98
N TYR A 184 -18.87 10.09 10.45
CA TYR A 184 -18.13 11.03 9.60
C TYR A 184 -18.95 11.47 8.38
N GLY A 185 -19.78 10.57 7.82
CA GLY A 185 -20.68 10.86 6.70
C GLY A 185 -21.76 11.92 6.97
N HIS A 186 -21.96 12.32 8.23
CA HIS A 186 -22.84 13.44 8.58
C HIS A 186 -22.19 14.82 8.41
N LYS A 187 -20.90 14.89 8.07
CA LYS A 187 -20.23 16.15 7.77
C LYS A 187 -20.83 16.78 6.50
N ASP A 188 -20.60 18.08 6.35
CA ASP A 188 -20.98 18.80 5.14
C ASP A 188 -20.31 18.18 3.92
N LEU A 189 -21.03 18.17 2.79
CA LEU A 189 -20.53 17.60 1.54
C LEU A 189 -19.18 18.21 1.12
N ALA A 190 -18.97 19.51 1.35
CA ALA A 190 -17.70 20.17 1.06
C ALA A 190 -16.51 19.50 1.77
N VAL A 191 -16.72 18.93 2.96
CA VAL A 191 -15.71 18.16 3.70
C VAL A 191 -15.57 16.76 3.13
N LEU A 192 -16.68 16.09 2.78
CA LEU A 192 -16.66 14.73 2.22
C LEU A 192 -16.09 14.65 0.79
N LEU A 193 -15.96 15.78 0.10
CA LEU A 193 -15.33 15.85 -1.21
C LEU A 193 -13.81 16.06 -1.14
N LYS A 194 -13.25 16.23 0.06
CA LYS A 194 -11.81 16.43 0.28
C LYS A 194 -11.24 15.30 1.13
N CYS A 195 -10.11 14.73 0.70
CA CYS A 195 -9.31 13.85 1.57
C CYS A 195 -8.75 14.69 2.73
N PRO A 196 -8.84 14.24 4.00
CA PRO A 196 -8.43 15.04 5.15
C PRO A 196 -6.92 15.00 5.48
N GLU A 197 -6.03 15.07 4.47
CA GLU A 197 -4.57 15.08 4.65
C GLU A 197 -4.04 16.22 5.54
#